data_AF-A0A951DDI3-F1
#
_entry.id   AF-A0A951DDI3-F1
#
_cell.length_a   1.000
_cell.length_b   1.000
_cell.length_c   1.000
_cell.angle_alpha   90.00
_cell.angle_beta   90.00
_cell.angle_gamma   90.00
#
_symmetry.space_group_name_H-M   'P 1'
#
loop_
_entity.id
_entity.type
_entity.pdbx_description
1 polymer ?
#
loop_
_entity_poly.entity_id
_entity_poly.type
_entity_poly.pdbx_seq_one_letter_code
_entity_poly.pdbx_strand_id
1 'polypeptide(L)'
;RVLRAGFVVTIDYGFEAQEYYAGHRTDGTLQAYREQRRSSSILEDAGHRDITAHVNFTALIEAGKKFGLELESFTTQERFLMGALQSTPPAELERLDDASKRQLRTLTHPEMLGSVFKVLVQRKSKESKST
;
A
#
# COMPACT_ATOMS: atom_id res chain seq x y z
N ARG A 1 -19.67 5.68 -13.37
CA ARG A 1 -18.94 4.75 -12.47
C ARG A 1 -17.97 3.93 -13.32
N VAL A 2 -16.67 3.91 -12.97
CA VAL A 2 -15.62 3.24 -13.78
C VAL A 2 -15.63 1.72 -13.55
N LEU A 3 -15.67 1.25 -12.29
CA LEU A 3 -15.72 -0.19 -11.98
C LEU A 3 -17.17 -0.70 -11.84
N ARG A 4 -17.52 -1.72 -12.64
CA ARG A 4 -18.83 -2.40 -12.60
C ARG A 4 -18.81 -3.67 -11.74
N ALA A 5 -17.74 -4.46 -11.83
CA ALA A 5 -17.46 -5.61 -10.99
C ALA A 5 -15.96 -5.94 -11.06
N GLY A 6 -15.40 -6.56 -10.02
CA GLY A 6 -13.99 -6.93 -9.95
C GLY A 6 -13.35 -6.49 -8.63
N PHE A 7 -12.04 -6.29 -8.65
CA PHE A 7 -11.25 -5.90 -7.49
C PHE A 7 -10.51 -4.58 -7.72
N VAL A 8 -10.29 -3.84 -6.64
CA VAL A 8 -9.36 -2.72 -6.54
C VAL A 8 -8.28 -3.15 -5.56
N VAL A 9 -7.03 -3.19 -6.02
CA VAL A 9 -5.86 -3.47 -5.18
C VAL A 9 -5.08 -2.18 -5.05
N THR A 10 -5.03 -1.63 -3.83
CA THR A 10 -4.24 -0.43 -3.51
C THR A 10 -3.02 -0.85 -2.73
N ILE A 11 -1.84 -0.44 -3.19
CA ILE A 11 -0.54 -0.72 -2.56
C ILE A 11 0.14 0.61 -2.33
N ASP A 12 0.29 1.00 -1.07
CA ASP A 12 0.93 2.26 -0.71
C ASP A 12 1.42 2.22 0.74
N TYR A 13 2.24 3.19 1.14
CA TYR A 13 2.67 3.32 2.53
C TYR A 13 1.69 4.18 3.33
N GLY A 14 1.36 3.71 4.52
CA GLY A 14 0.33 4.36 5.31
C GLY A 14 -0.11 3.59 6.54
N PHE A 15 -1.17 4.11 7.14
CA PHE A 15 -1.66 3.68 8.44
C PHE A 15 -3.18 3.61 8.47
N GLU A 16 -3.71 2.83 9.41
CA GLU A 16 -5.10 2.97 9.86
C GLU A 16 -5.26 4.26 10.67
N ALA A 17 -6.48 4.77 10.79
CA ALA A 17 -6.77 6.07 11.40
C ALA A 17 -6.18 6.23 12.82
N GLN A 18 -6.23 5.19 13.65
CA GLN A 18 -5.68 5.24 15.01
C GLN A 18 -4.19 5.58 15.02
N GLU A 19 -3.42 4.97 14.13
CA GLU A 19 -1.98 5.20 14.02
C GLU A 19 -1.67 6.45 13.18
N TYR A 20 -2.49 6.73 12.16
CA TYR A 20 -2.39 7.93 11.33
C TYR A 20 -2.52 9.22 12.16
N TYR A 21 -3.45 9.23 13.11
CA TYR A 21 -3.73 10.36 14.02
C TYR A 21 -3.15 10.16 15.41
N ALA A 22 -2.19 9.25 15.59
CA ALA A 22 -1.59 9.00 16.89
C ALA A 22 -0.94 10.27 17.43
N GLY A 23 -1.08 10.53 18.74
CA GLY A 23 -0.62 11.78 19.37
C GLY A 23 0.89 12.03 19.26
N HIS A 24 1.69 11.01 18.97
CA HIS A 24 3.13 11.15 18.73
C HIS A 24 3.47 11.65 17.31
N ARG A 25 2.50 11.73 16.38
CA ARG A 25 2.68 12.25 15.01
C ARG A 25 2.25 13.71 14.91
N THR A 26 2.93 14.58 15.66
CA THR A 26 2.60 16.02 15.74
C THR A 26 2.81 16.76 14.41
N ASP A 27 3.76 16.31 13.60
CA ASP A 27 4.09 16.92 12.29
C ASP A 27 3.26 16.33 11.13
N GLY A 28 2.32 15.44 11.44
CA GLY A 28 1.51 14.75 10.45
C GLY A 28 2.33 13.76 9.60
N THR A 29 1.98 13.66 8.31
CA THR A 29 2.52 12.63 7.41
C THR A 29 3.11 13.18 6.10
N LEU A 30 3.09 14.51 5.93
CA LEU A 30 3.56 15.22 4.74
C LEU A 30 5.09 15.10 4.60
N GLN A 31 5.56 14.76 3.41
CA GLN A 31 6.97 14.54 3.11
C GLN A 31 7.32 15.12 1.75
N ALA A 32 8.55 15.62 1.62
CA ALA A 32 9.15 15.96 0.33
C ALA A 32 10.34 15.04 0.05
N TYR A 33 10.50 14.62 -1.20
CA TYR A 33 11.64 13.83 -1.66
C TYR A 33 12.35 14.48 -2.85
N ARG A 34 13.69 14.41 -2.83
CA ARG A 34 14.55 14.74 -3.97
C ARG A 34 15.67 13.71 -4.03
N GLU A 35 15.86 13.03 -5.16
CA GLU A 35 16.92 12.04 -5.35
C GLU A 35 16.98 11.00 -4.20
N GLN A 36 15.83 10.45 -3.81
CA GLN A 36 15.66 9.48 -2.72
C GLN A 36 16.02 10.01 -1.31
N ARG A 37 16.19 11.32 -1.15
CA ARG A 37 16.42 11.96 0.15
C ARG A 37 15.16 12.65 0.63
N ARG A 38 14.75 12.32 1.85
CA ARG A 38 13.61 12.93 2.53
C ARG A 38 13.99 14.33 3.03
N SER A 39 13.09 15.29 2.89
CA SER A 39 13.18 16.64 3.40
C SER A 39 11.88 17.07 4.07
N SER A 40 11.98 17.89 5.12
CA SER A 40 10.85 18.57 5.76
C SER A 40 10.52 19.91 5.10
N SER A 41 11.41 20.44 4.27
CA SER A 41 11.18 21.68 3.53
C SER A 41 10.31 21.43 2.30
N ILE A 42 8.99 21.47 2.49
CA ILE A 42 7.99 21.12 1.46
C ILE A 42 7.94 22.12 0.29
N LEU A 43 8.13 23.41 0.57
CA LEU A 43 7.92 24.49 -0.42
C LEU A 43 9.19 24.91 -1.17
N GLU A 44 10.34 24.36 -0.82
CA GLU A 44 11.59 24.63 -1.52
C GLU A 44 11.62 23.91 -2.88
N ASP A 45 12.24 24.55 -3.89
CA ASP A 45 12.44 24.01 -5.24
C ASP A 45 11.15 23.45 -5.88
N ALA A 46 10.08 24.24 -5.86
CA ALA A 46 8.78 23.87 -6.41
C ALA A 46 8.90 23.32 -7.85
N GLY A 47 8.29 22.16 -8.09
CA GLY A 47 8.39 21.43 -9.36
C GLY A 47 9.58 20.47 -9.48
N HIS A 48 10.53 20.51 -8.53
CA HIS A 48 11.71 19.63 -8.50
C HIS A 48 11.73 18.64 -7.32
N ARG A 49 10.71 18.68 -6.47
CA ARG A 49 10.53 17.75 -5.35
C ARG A 49 9.23 16.99 -5.54
N ASP A 50 9.26 15.71 -5.20
CA ASP A 50 8.06 14.91 -5.04
C ASP A 50 7.44 15.22 -3.67
N ILE A 51 6.15 15.50 -3.62
CA ILE A 51 5.41 15.82 -2.39
C ILE A 51 4.37 14.75 -2.19
N THR A 52 4.39 14.15 -1.02
CA THR A 52 3.57 12.98 -0.73
C THR A 52 3.20 12.93 0.75
N ALA A 53 2.23 12.09 1.09
CA ALA A 53 1.79 11.84 2.45
C ALA A 53 1.46 10.36 2.60
N HIS A 54 1.52 9.86 3.83
CA HIS A 54 1.03 8.51 4.10
C HIS A 54 -0.45 8.40 3.74
N VAL A 55 -0.89 7.23 3.29
CA VAL A 55 -2.31 6.96 3.05
C VAL A 55 -3.02 6.68 4.39
N ASN A 56 -4.19 7.30 4.59
CA ASN A 56 -5.12 6.90 5.65
C ASN A 56 -6.02 5.77 5.12
N PHE A 57 -5.67 4.52 5.42
CA PHE A 57 -6.36 3.36 4.88
C PHE A 57 -7.78 3.19 5.45
N THR A 58 -8.03 3.61 6.69
CA THR A 58 -9.40 3.62 7.24
C THR A 58 -10.30 4.55 6.43
N ALA A 59 -9.82 5.77 6.14
CA ALA A 59 -10.58 6.71 5.31
C ALA A 59 -10.81 6.17 3.89
N LEU A 60 -9.80 5.53 3.29
CA LEU A 60 -9.91 4.91 1.97
C LEU A 60 -10.93 3.76 1.94
N ILE A 61 -10.91 2.89 2.95
CA ILE A 61 -11.88 1.79 3.10
C ILE A 61 -13.30 2.35 3.19
N GLU A 62 -13.53 3.36 4.06
CA GLU A 62 -14.85 3.99 4.22
C GLU A 62 -15.31 4.72 2.96
N ALA A 63 -14.40 5.36 2.23
CA ALA A 63 -14.70 5.95 0.93
C ALA A 63 -15.15 4.87 -0.08
N GLY A 64 -14.44 3.75 -0.16
CA GLY A 64 -14.80 2.64 -1.03
C GLY A 64 -16.19 2.07 -0.73
N LYS A 65 -16.53 1.88 0.55
CA LYS A 65 -17.85 1.40 0.99
C LYS A 65 -18.99 2.25 0.44
N LYS A 66 -18.84 3.59 0.43
CA LYS A 66 -19.83 4.53 -0.12
C LYS A 66 -20.10 4.31 -1.63
N PHE A 67 -19.17 3.67 -2.35
CA PHE A 67 -19.29 3.36 -3.78
C PHE A 67 -19.59 1.88 -4.07
N GLY A 68 -19.92 1.11 -3.04
CA GLY A 68 -20.23 -0.32 -3.14
C GLY A 68 -18.99 -1.19 -3.28
N LEU A 69 -17.84 -0.74 -2.78
CA LEU A 69 -16.67 -1.59 -2.60
C LEU A 69 -16.71 -2.23 -1.21
N GLU A 70 -16.68 -3.55 -1.17
CA GLU A 70 -16.57 -4.34 0.05
C GLU A 70 -15.09 -4.55 0.38
N LEU A 71 -14.73 -4.52 1.66
CA LEU A 71 -13.38 -4.86 2.09
C LEU A 71 -13.18 -6.38 1.95
N GLU A 72 -12.22 -6.78 1.11
CA GLU A 72 -11.84 -8.19 0.95
C GLU A 72 -10.67 -8.54 1.88
N SER A 73 -9.62 -7.71 1.88
CA SER A 73 -8.49 -7.87 2.81
C SER A 73 -7.73 -6.56 2.99
N PHE A 74 -7.10 -6.42 4.14
CA PHE A 74 -6.15 -5.35 4.45
C PHE A 74 -4.98 -5.94 5.25
N THR A 75 -3.76 -5.81 4.73
CA THR A 75 -2.57 -6.44 5.30
C THR A 75 -1.29 -5.67 4.97
N THR A 76 -0.14 -6.11 5.48
CA THR A 76 1.17 -5.57 5.11
C THR A 76 1.64 -6.12 3.75
N GLN A 77 2.51 -5.38 3.06
CA GLN A 77 3.12 -5.83 1.82
C GLN A 77 3.85 -7.17 1.99
N GLU A 78 4.60 -7.33 3.08
CA GLU A 78 5.26 -8.60 3.42
C GLU A 78 4.27 -9.76 3.39
N ARG A 79 3.18 -9.67 4.16
CA ARG A 79 2.20 -10.75 4.29
C ARG A 79 1.51 -11.04 2.95
N PHE A 80 1.20 -10.01 2.19
CA PHE A 80 0.60 -10.16 0.86
C PHE A 80 1.52 -10.89 -0.11
N LEU A 81 2.79 -10.46 -0.21
CA LEU A 81 3.77 -11.07 -1.09
C LEU A 81 4.12 -12.50 -0.65
N MET A 82 4.34 -12.74 0.65
CA MET A 82 4.59 -14.08 1.17
C MET A 82 3.42 -15.03 0.90
N GLY A 83 2.18 -14.55 1.02
CA GLY A 83 0.99 -15.31 0.64
C GLY A 83 0.98 -15.68 -0.84
N ALA A 84 1.32 -14.75 -1.73
CA ALA A 84 1.43 -15.03 -3.17
C ALA A 84 2.52 -16.06 -3.47
N LEU A 85 3.67 -15.96 -2.80
CA LEU A 85 4.80 -16.87 -2.98
C LEU A 85 4.52 -18.31 -2.52
N GLN A 86 3.55 -18.55 -1.63
CA GLN A 86 3.17 -19.91 -1.24
C GLN A 86 2.70 -20.76 -2.41
N SER A 87 2.15 -20.13 -3.45
CA SER A 87 1.75 -20.81 -4.69
C SER A 87 2.89 -20.96 -5.71
N THR A 88 4.07 -20.40 -5.42
CA THR A 88 5.24 -20.47 -6.31
C THR A 88 6.03 -21.75 -6.02
N PRO A 89 6.35 -22.57 -7.04
CA PRO A 89 7.18 -23.75 -6.82
C PRO A 89 8.57 -23.37 -6.25
N PRO A 90 9.10 -24.10 -5.25
CA PRO A 90 10.40 -23.78 -4.64
C PRO A 90 11.54 -23.67 -5.66
N ALA A 91 11.52 -24.53 -6.69
CA ALA A 91 12.51 -24.52 -7.76
C ALA A 91 12.55 -23.19 -8.53
N GLU A 92 11.46 -22.42 -8.60
CA GLU A 92 11.47 -21.10 -9.25
C GLU A 92 12.17 -20.05 -8.37
N LEU A 93 11.95 -20.11 -7.06
CA LEU A 93 12.57 -19.22 -6.09
C LEU A 93 14.08 -19.49 -5.97
N GLU A 94 14.49 -20.75 -6.10
CA GLU A 94 15.90 -21.14 -6.10
C GLU A 94 16.66 -20.60 -7.33
N ARG A 95 15.99 -20.57 -8.49
CA ARG A 95 16.53 -20.03 -9.76
C ARG A 95 16.73 -18.51 -9.77
N LEU A 96 16.21 -17.80 -8.77
CA LEU A 96 16.44 -16.36 -8.64
C LEU A 96 17.94 -16.10 -8.45
N ASP A 97 18.46 -15.12 -9.20
CA ASP A 97 19.80 -14.61 -8.98
C ASP A 97 19.90 -13.85 -7.63
N ASP A 98 21.12 -13.56 -7.20
CA ASP A 98 21.34 -12.89 -5.92
C ASP A 98 20.73 -11.49 -5.87
N ALA A 99 20.64 -10.80 -7.02
CA ALA A 99 20.03 -9.49 -7.11
C ALA A 99 18.52 -9.56 -6.83
N SER A 100 17.82 -10.50 -7.44
CA SER A 100 16.39 -10.75 -7.25
C SER A 100 16.09 -11.22 -5.83
N LYS A 101 16.95 -12.08 -5.25
CA LYS A 101 16.86 -12.48 -3.84
C LYS A 101 16.99 -11.30 -2.89
N ARG A 102 17.90 -10.35 -3.17
CA ARG A 102 18.03 -9.11 -2.39
C ARG A 102 16.81 -8.21 -2.54
N GLN A 103 16.29 -8.03 -3.76
CA GLN A 103 15.08 -7.24 -3.99
C GLN A 103 13.86 -7.82 -3.28
N LEU A 104 13.68 -9.14 -3.32
CA LEU A 104 12.62 -9.81 -2.60
C LEU A 104 12.73 -9.53 -1.09
N ARG A 105 13.94 -9.65 -0.52
CA ARG A 105 14.18 -9.26 0.87
C ARG A 105 13.82 -7.79 1.13
N THR A 106 14.19 -6.86 0.26
CA THR A 106 13.79 -5.43 0.39
C THR A 106 12.27 -5.25 0.43
N LEU A 107 11.55 -5.97 -0.42
CA LEU A 107 10.09 -5.88 -0.50
C LEU A 107 9.38 -6.51 0.71
N THR A 108 9.97 -7.53 1.34
CA THR A 108 9.30 -8.29 2.42
C THR A 108 9.86 -8.01 3.81
N HIS A 109 11.05 -7.45 3.96
CA HIS A 109 11.64 -7.25 5.29
C HIS A 109 10.83 -6.21 6.09
N PRO A 110 10.46 -6.49 7.35
CA PRO A 110 9.66 -5.58 8.17
C PRO A 110 10.30 -4.20 8.36
N GLU A 111 11.62 -4.12 8.49
CA GLU A 111 12.36 -2.86 8.66
C GLU A 111 12.59 -2.08 7.36
N MET A 112 12.22 -2.66 6.20
CA MET A 112 12.29 -1.99 4.90
C MET A 112 10.87 -1.69 4.41
N LEU A 113 10.49 -2.16 3.22
CA LEU A 113 9.19 -1.87 2.64
C LEU A 113 8.08 -2.78 3.20
N GLY A 114 8.45 -3.91 3.80
CA GLY A 114 7.53 -4.99 4.15
C GLY A 114 6.42 -4.58 5.12
N SER A 115 6.75 -3.83 6.17
CA SER A 115 5.76 -3.37 7.16
C SER A 115 5.21 -1.97 6.87
N VAL A 116 6.00 -1.12 6.21
CA VAL A 116 5.66 0.27 5.89
C VAL A 116 4.54 0.33 4.84
N PHE A 117 4.64 -0.50 3.81
CA PHE A 117 3.61 -0.62 2.78
C PHE A 117 2.46 -1.52 3.24
N LYS A 118 1.24 -1.11 2.87
CA LYS A 118 0.01 -1.86 3.09
C LYS A 118 -0.58 -2.25 1.75
N VAL A 119 -1.33 -3.35 1.77
CA VAL A 119 -2.12 -3.82 0.63
C VAL A 119 -3.58 -3.86 1.07
N LEU A 120 -4.39 -3.03 0.41
CA LEU A 120 -5.84 -3.00 0.55
C LEU A 120 -6.47 -3.64 -0.69
N VAL A 121 -7.23 -4.70 -0.51
CA VAL A 121 -8.06 -5.31 -1.55
C VAL A 121 -9.51 -5.02 -1.24
N GLN A 122 -10.21 -4.38 -2.19
CA GLN A 122 -11.65 -4.18 -2.12
C GLN A 122 -12.33 -4.79 -3.35
N ARG A 123 -13.53 -5.32 -3.16
CA ARG A 123 -14.27 -6.05 -4.19
C ARG A 123 -15.57 -5.33 -4.54
N LYS A 124 -15.93 -5.35 -5.81
CA LYS A 124 -17.26 -4.97 -6.30
C LYS A 124 -17.96 -6.15 -6.93
N SER A 125 -19.09 -6.53 -6.37
CA SER A 125 -19.99 -7.52 -6.96
C SER A 125 -20.75 -6.91 -8.14
N LYS A 126 -21.13 -7.73 -9.13
CA LYS A 126 -22.14 -7.31 -10.11
C LYS A 126 -23.44 -7.03 -9.33
N GLU A 127 -24.07 -5.89 -9.60
CA GLU A 127 -25.42 -5.63 -9.08
C GLU A 127 -26.33 -6.78 -9.54
N SER A 128 -26.86 -7.56 -8.60
CA SER A 128 -27.89 -8.54 -8.90
C SER A 128 -29.11 -7.75 -9.36
N LYS A 129 -29.60 -8.01 -10.58
CA LYS A 129 -30.93 -7.52 -10.97
C LYS A 129 -31.93 -8.23 -10.07
N SER A 130 -32.44 -7.53 -9.05
CA SER A 130 -33.66 -7.98 -8.38
C SER A 130 -34.72 -8.11 -9.47
N THR A 131 -35.15 -9.35 -9.69
CA THR A 131 -36.35 -9.67 -10.49
C THR A 131 -37.56 -9.48 -9.59
#